data_AF-A0AAD5XTP7-F1
#
_entry.id   AF-A0AAD5XTP7-F1
#
_cell.length_a   1.000
_cell.length_b   1.000
_cell.length_c   1.000
_cell.angle_alpha   90.00
_cell.angle_beta   90.00
_cell.angle_gamma   90.00
#
_symmetry.space_group_name_H-M   'P 1'
#
loop_
_entity.id
_entity.type
_entity.pdbx_description
1 polymer ?
#
loop_
_entity_poly.entity_id
_entity_poly.type
_entity_poly.pdbx_seq_one_letter_code
_entity_poly.pdbx_strand_id
1 'polypeptide(L)'
;MSYHPPSSHALLPLSVPPSGSAAHSSSDIRYSSEKNDLDQAAPLFAPAKLPQPSPTRTLSLLLATSCITLFFTVVPVFATLPSINGVYYSWNDVLRFLEPILALPIYFTLLHSSRVLSTTTPAGLHAGIAFLIAASIYAQGAAFHSAATMFKHPFKAYMDAHPDLVASDPFFTAFYVWLRTVWEHAVGHYLYATGGILMSAILAWSFRDQTAQPGRWRPATRALWTVSVLAYGLIIGAVAIEFPRGSIVALLLCIVWLGGVGTYLVRSEGKRGWYVLGSRYVLQYYVASYAVALVIVLGWVAHVKGFGNREDAGVQL
;
A
#
# COMPACT_ATOMS: atom_id res chain seq x y z
N MET A 1 46.63 18.43 2.07
CA MET A 1 45.17 18.63 1.98
C MET A 1 44.92 20.11 1.73
N SER A 2 44.51 20.45 0.53
CA SER A 2 44.41 21.82 0.03
C SER A 2 43.02 22.36 0.34
N TYR A 3 42.95 23.45 1.09
CA TYR A 3 41.70 24.12 1.46
C TYR A 3 41.25 25.02 0.30
N HIS A 4 40.15 24.67 -0.37
CA HIS A 4 39.51 25.56 -1.35
C HIS A 4 38.44 26.42 -0.65
N PRO A 5 38.48 27.75 -0.79
CA PRO A 5 37.43 28.62 -0.26
C PRO A 5 36.15 28.55 -1.12
N PRO A 6 34.96 28.80 -0.53
CA PRO A 6 33.70 28.75 -1.26
C PRO A 6 33.55 29.93 -2.23
N SER A 7 33.04 29.61 -3.41
CA SER A 7 32.70 30.54 -4.48
C SER A 7 31.61 31.54 -4.05
N SER A 8 31.93 32.82 -4.19
CA SER A 8 31.03 33.95 -4.06
C SER A 8 29.95 33.92 -5.16
N HIS A 9 28.72 33.60 -4.78
CA HIS A 9 27.55 33.81 -5.63
C HIS A 9 27.20 35.30 -5.67
N ALA A 10 27.27 35.87 -6.87
CA ALA A 10 26.82 37.22 -7.16
C ALA A 10 25.31 37.34 -6.94
N LEU A 11 24.91 38.29 -6.11
CA LEU A 11 23.51 38.70 -5.95
C LEU A 11 23.11 39.52 -7.19
N LEU A 12 22.02 39.11 -7.84
CA LEU A 12 21.37 39.87 -8.90
C LEU A 12 20.83 41.20 -8.36
N PRO A 13 20.94 42.31 -9.11
CA PRO A 13 20.39 43.59 -8.69
C PRO A 13 18.85 43.56 -8.79
N LEU A 14 18.19 43.84 -7.66
CA LEU A 14 16.77 44.18 -7.63
C LEU A 14 16.59 45.59 -8.22
N SER A 15 16.05 45.65 -9.43
CA SER A 15 15.53 46.88 -10.02
C SER A 15 14.23 47.28 -9.32
N VAL A 16 14.32 48.27 -8.44
CA VAL A 16 13.16 48.96 -7.86
C VAL A 16 12.70 50.04 -8.85
N PRO A 17 11.45 50.01 -9.37
CA PRO A 17 10.94 51.11 -10.15
C PRO A 17 10.59 52.31 -9.24
N PRO A 18 10.81 53.54 -9.70
CA PRO A 18 10.59 54.74 -8.91
C PRO A 18 9.09 55.00 -8.70
N SER A 19 8.76 55.50 -7.51
CA SER A 19 7.47 56.07 -7.14
C SER A 19 7.15 57.26 -8.04
N GLY A 20 6.24 57.06 -9.00
CA GLY A 20 5.71 58.08 -9.89
C GLY A 20 4.35 58.60 -9.41
N SER A 21 4.26 59.92 -9.34
CA SER A 21 3.15 60.76 -8.93
C SER A 21 1.85 60.58 -9.73
N ALA A 22 0.76 60.92 -9.06
CA ALA A 22 -0.60 61.02 -9.58
C ALA A 22 -0.71 61.88 -10.85
N ALA A 23 -1.44 61.38 -11.84
CA ALA A 23 -2.07 62.16 -12.89
C ALA A 23 -3.45 61.55 -13.21
N HIS A 24 -4.51 62.33 -12.96
CA HIS A 24 -5.86 62.05 -13.41
C HIS A 24 -5.90 62.02 -14.94
N SER A 25 -6.36 60.91 -15.52
CA SER A 25 -6.66 60.80 -16.95
C SER A 25 -7.96 60.03 -17.13
N SER A 26 -8.90 60.66 -17.83
CA SER A 26 -10.27 60.24 -18.10
C SER A 26 -10.34 59.15 -19.19
N SER A 27 -10.21 57.88 -18.79
CA SER A 27 -10.34 56.72 -19.71
C SER A 27 -11.34 55.66 -19.23
N ASP A 28 -12.38 56.08 -18.52
CA ASP A 28 -13.36 55.19 -17.84
C ASP A 28 -14.47 54.59 -18.73
N ILE A 29 -14.38 54.60 -20.06
CA ILE A 29 -15.49 54.12 -20.93
C ILE A 29 -15.11 52.98 -21.89
N ARG A 30 -13.90 52.39 -21.82
CA ARG A 30 -13.53 51.24 -22.68
C ARG A 30 -13.11 49.96 -21.98
N TYR A 31 -13.06 49.92 -20.65
CA TYR A 31 -12.58 48.72 -19.93
C TYR A 31 -13.66 47.68 -19.59
N SER A 32 -14.95 47.97 -19.83
CA SER A 32 -16.04 47.03 -19.49
C SER A 32 -16.44 46.08 -20.63
N SER A 33 -16.09 46.39 -21.88
CA SER A 33 -16.43 45.54 -23.04
C SER A 33 -15.39 44.43 -23.27
N GLU A 34 -14.11 44.70 -23.06
CA GLU A 34 -13.02 43.76 -23.37
C GLU A 34 -12.87 42.65 -22.30
N LYS A 35 -13.37 42.91 -21.08
CA LYS A 35 -13.34 41.94 -19.98
C LYS A 35 -14.36 40.81 -20.14
N ASN A 36 -15.49 41.09 -20.79
CA ASN A 36 -16.52 40.08 -21.09
C ASN A 36 -16.11 39.14 -22.24
N ASP A 37 -15.27 39.60 -23.17
CA ASP A 37 -14.80 38.77 -24.29
C ASP A 37 -13.60 37.89 -23.89
N LEU A 38 -12.81 38.29 -22.88
CA LEU A 38 -11.74 37.48 -22.31
C LEU A 38 -12.24 36.38 -21.36
N ASP A 39 -13.37 36.58 -20.68
CA ASP A 39 -14.00 35.56 -19.83
C ASP A 39 -14.76 34.48 -20.65
N GLN A 40 -15.02 34.73 -21.95
CA GLN A 40 -15.61 33.75 -22.89
C GLN A 40 -14.58 33.05 -23.78
N ALA A 41 -13.30 33.43 -23.70
CA ALA A 41 -12.22 32.61 -24.24
C ALA A 41 -12.08 31.36 -23.36
N ALA A 42 -12.93 30.36 -23.62
CA ALA A 42 -12.76 29.01 -23.11
C ALA A 42 -11.28 28.65 -23.19
N PRO A 43 -10.64 28.14 -22.12
CA PRO A 43 -9.22 27.87 -22.14
C PRO A 43 -8.94 26.90 -23.28
N LEU A 44 -8.41 27.42 -24.39
CA LEU A 44 -7.99 26.71 -25.61
C LEU A 44 -6.92 25.64 -25.32
N PHE A 45 -6.48 25.56 -24.06
CA PHE A 45 -5.47 24.67 -23.54
C PHE A 45 -5.89 24.00 -22.22
N ALA A 46 -7.18 23.70 -22.01
CA ALA A 46 -7.53 22.72 -20.99
C ALA A 46 -6.82 21.40 -21.38
N PRO A 47 -5.83 20.91 -20.59
CA PRO A 47 -5.08 19.73 -20.97
C PRO A 47 -6.06 18.57 -21.13
N ALA A 48 -6.07 17.95 -22.32
CA ALA A 48 -6.96 16.85 -22.62
C ALA A 48 -6.83 15.79 -21.51
N LYS A 49 -7.94 15.51 -20.83
CA LYS A 49 -7.97 14.54 -19.74
C LYS A 49 -7.54 13.20 -20.31
N LEU A 50 -6.40 12.68 -19.85
CA LEU A 50 -5.85 11.42 -20.34
C LEU A 50 -6.93 10.32 -20.23
N PRO A 51 -7.13 9.50 -21.28
CA PRO A 51 -8.07 8.39 -21.25
C PRO A 51 -7.89 7.54 -19.99
N GLN A 52 -8.96 7.25 -19.25
CA GLN A 52 -8.88 6.36 -18.09
C GLN A 52 -8.54 4.93 -18.54
N PRO A 53 -7.78 4.14 -17.74
CA PRO A 53 -7.54 2.75 -18.07
C PRO A 53 -8.86 1.96 -18.03
N SER A 54 -8.91 0.84 -18.76
CA SER A 54 -10.12 0.02 -18.79
C SER A 54 -10.37 -0.64 -17.42
N PRO A 55 -11.63 -0.69 -16.92
CA PRO A 55 -11.93 -1.31 -15.63
C PRO A 55 -11.45 -2.75 -15.53
N THR A 56 -11.65 -3.55 -16.58
CA THR A 56 -11.17 -4.93 -16.63
C THR A 56 -9.66 -5.01 -16.40
N ARG A 57 -8.84 -4.17 -17.06
CA ARG A 57 -7.39 -4.19 -16.89
C ARG A 57 -6.99 -3.84 -15.45
N THR A 58 -7.56 -2.77 -14.89
CA THR A 58 -7.26 -2.35 -13.51
C THR A 58 -7.63 -3.45 -12.51
N LEU A 59 -8.82 -4.04 -12.65
CA LEU A 59 -9.28 -5.11 -11.76
C LEU A 59 -8.49 -6.40 -11.92
N SER A 60 -8.07 -6.76 -13.14
CA SER A 60 -7.19 -7.91 -13.36
C SER A 60 -5.84 -7.71 -12.69
N LEU A 61 -5.29 -6.48 -12.71
CA LEU A 61 -4.04 -6.18 -12.01
C LEU A 61 -4.22 -6.23 -10.49
N LEU A 62 -5.30 -5.68 -9.94
CA LEU A 62 -5.63 -5.79 -8.50
C LEU A 62 -5.84 -7.24 -8.05
N LEU A 63 -6.47 -8.06 -8.89
CA LEU A 63 -6.61 -9.48 -8.63
C LEU A 63 -5.25 -10.18 -8.70
N ALA A 64 -4.44 -9.89 -9.72
CA ALA A 64 -3.12 -10.51 -9.89
C ALA A 64 -2.20 -10.21 -8.70
N THR A 65 -2.15 -8.96 -8.22
CA THR A 65 -1.39 -8.61 -7.00
C THR A 65 -1.89 -9.41 -5.80
N SER A 66 -3.21 -9.51 -5.62
CA SER A 66 -3.79 -10.25 -4.49
C SER A 66 -3.55 -11.75 -4.59
N CYS A 67 -3.67 -12.35 -5.78
CA CYS A 67 -3.42 -13.77 -5.98
C CYS A 67 -1.95 -14.14 -5.76
N ILE A 68 -1.01 -13.27 -6.15
CA ILE A 68 0.41 -13.50 -5.91
C ILE A 68 0.70 -13.43 -4.42
N THR A 69 0.26 -12.37 -3.73
CA THR A 69 0.45 -12.28 -2.29
C THR A 69 -0.22 -13.45 -1.56
N LEU A 70 -1.45 -13.84 -1.95
CA LEU A 70 -2.11 -15.03 -1.39
C LEU A 70 -1.30 -16.30 -1.64
N PHE A 71 -0.84 -16.55 -2.86
CA PHE A 71 -0.05 -17.73 -3.18
C PHE A 71 1.19 -17.83 -2.28
N PHE A 72 1.94 -16.74 -2.16
CA PHE A 72 3.18 -16.70 -1.36
C PHE A 72 2.95 -16.59 0.15
N THR A 73 1.73 -16.35 0.62
CA THR A 73 1.40 -16.36 2.06
C THR A 73 0.73 -17.67 2.47
N VAL A 74 -0.18 -18.19 1.66
CA VAL A 74 -0.93 -19.42 1.91
C VAL A 74 -0.03 -20.65 1.77
N VAL A 75 0.76 -20.75 0.69
CA VAL A 75 1.59 -21.95 0.47
C VAL A 75 2.57 -22.18 1.63
N PRO A 76 3.33 -21.17 2.11
CA PRO A 76 4.22 -21.38 3.26
C PRO A 76 3.54 -21.66 4.59
N VAL A 77 2.23 -21.41 4.69
CA VAL A 77 1.44 -21.69 5.91
C VAL A 77 0.90 -23.11 5.89
N PHE A 78 0.41 -23.61 4.75
CA PHE A 78 -0.22 -24.93 4.65
C PHE A 78 0.71 -26.04 4.16
N ALA A 79 1.86 -25.70 3.58
CA ALA A 79 2.84 -26.66 3.12
C ALA A 79 4.12 -26.59 3.95
N THR A 80 4.52 -27.71 4.55
CA THR A 80 5.87 -27.87 5.10
C THR A 80 6.79 -28.27 3.94
N LEU A 81 7.42 -27.28 3.32
CA LEU A 81 8.33 -27.53 2.21
C LEU A 81 9.73 -27.90 2.73
N PRO A 82 10.50 -28.73 1.98
CA PRO A 82 11.77 -29.24 2.47
C PRO A 82 12.82 -28.14 2.65
N SER A 83 13.81 -28.43 3.51
CA SER A 83 14.96 -27.56 3.72
C SER A 83 15.87 -27.54 2.49
N ILE A 84 16.51 -26.40 2.24
CA ILE A 84 17.49 -26.18 1.17
C ILE A 84 18.84 -25.91 1.82
N ASN A 85 19.88 -26.62 1.35
CA ASN A 85 21.26 -26.46 1.83
C ASN A 85 21.39 -26.70 3.35
N GLY A 86 20.92 -27.86 3.83
CA GLY A 86 20.95 -28.22 5.24
C GLY A 86 19.92 -27.43 6.06
N VAL A 87 20.37 -26.72 7.09
CA VAL A 87 19.52 -26.03 8.07
C VAL A 87 19.43 -24.52 7.85
N TYR A 88 19.94 -23.97 6.74
CA TYR A 88 19.94 -22.50 6.55
C TYR A 88 18.65 -21.96 5.93
N TYR A 89 18.04 -22.69 4.99
CA TYR A 89 16.84 -22.27 4.29
C TYR A 89 15.79 -23.37 4.27
N SER A 90 14.54 -22.97 4.14
CA SER A 90 13.46 -23.80 3.63
C SER A 90 12.93 -23.24 2.33
N TRP A 91 12.27 -24.07 1.53
CA TRP A 91 11.51 -23.58 0.38
C TRP A 91 10.42 -22.57 0.78
N ASN A 92 9.90 -22.65 2.01
CA ASN A 92 8.99 -21.64 2.56
C ASN A 92 9.65 -20.25 2.64
N ASP A 93 10.93 -20.18 2.99
CA ASP A 93 11.68 -18.93 3.03
C ASP A 93 11.93 -18.36 1.63
N VAL A 94 12.26 -19.24 0.68
CA VAL A 94 12.44 -18.84 -0.73
C VAL A 94 11.14 -18.27 -1.30
N LEU A 95 10.00 -18.91 -1.04
CA LEU A 95 8.70 -18.42 -1.49
C LEU A 95 8.41 -17.03 -0.90
N ARG A 96 8.62 -16.83 0.41
CA ARG A 96 8.43 -15.51 1.05
C ARG A 96 9.37 -14.45 0.47
N PHE A 97 10.60 -14.80 0.14
CA PHE A 97 11.57 -13.90 -0.50
C PHE A 97 11.20 -13.54 -1.95
N LEU A 98 10.62 -14.48 -2.70
CA LEU A 98 10.19 -14.27 -4.10
C LEU A 98 8.94 -13.39 -4.21
N GLU A 99 8.10 -13.34 -3.17
CA GLU A 99 6.85 -12.56 -3.17
C GLU A 99 7.07 -11.11 -3.63
N PRO A 100 7.91 -10.28 -2.99
CA PRO A 100 8.06 -8.89 -3.38
C PRO A 100 8.69 -8.75 -4.77
N ILE A 101 9.54 -9.70 -5.19
CA ILE A 101 10.16 -9.71 -6.52
C ILE A 101 9.11 -9.83 -7.62
N LEU A 102 8.05 -10.60 -7.39
CA LEU A 102 6.97 -10.81 -8.35
C LEU A 102 5.81 -9.83 -8.17
N ALA A 103 5.46 -9.48 -6.94
CA ALA A 103 4.34 -8.60 -6.63
C ALA A 103 4.65 -7.12 -6.98
N LEU A 104 5.85 -6.62 -6.63
CA LEU A 104 6.18 -5.21 -6.82
C LEU A 104 6.14 -4.74 -8.29
N PRO A 105 6.64 -5.50 -9.28
CA PRO A 105 6.47 -5.13 -10.70
C PRO A 105 5.01 -4.97 -11.12
N ILE A 106 4.10 -5.76 -10.53
CA ILE A 106 2.66 -5.70 -10.85
C ILE A 106 2.01 -4.52 -10.12
N TYR A 107 2.37 -4.26 -8.86
CA TYR A 107 1.96 -3.04 -8.16
C TYR A 107 2.44 -1.78 -8.89
N PHE A 108 3.67 -1.78 -9.40
CA PHE A 108 4.19 -0.68 -10.20
C PHE A 108 3.45 -0.54 -11.53
N THR A 109 3.15 -1.67 -12.21
CA THR A 109 2.34 -1.67 -13.44
C THR A 109 0.94 -1.11 -13.18
N LEU A 110 0.35 -1.44 -12.02
CA LEU A 110 -0.93 -0.92 -11.58
C LEU A 110 -0.84 0.60 -11.33
N LEU A 111 0.17 1.08 -10.60
CA LEU A 111 0.40 2.52 -10.41
C LEU A 111 0.58 3.23 -11.75
N HIS A 112 1.42 2.70 -12.64
CA HIS A 112 1.65 3.27 -13.96
C HIS A 112 0.35 3.34 -14.76
N SER A 113 -0.51 2.31 -14.66
CA SER A 113 -1.81 2.30 -15.35
C SER A 113 -2.77 3.41 -14.88
N SER A 114 -2.63 3.90 -13.65
CA SER A 114 -3.40 5.07 -13.15
C SER A 114 -3.11 6.37 -13.91
N ARG A 115 -2.02 6.39 -14.69
CA ARG A 115 -1.50 7.57 -15.42
C ARG A 115 -1.09 8.75 -14.53
N VAL A 116 -1.07 8.57 -13.21
CA VAL A 116 -0.59 9.59 -12.27
C VAL A 116 0.86 9.99 -12.58
N LEU A 117 1.67 9.01 -12.99
CA LEU A 117 3.08 9.18 -13.39
C LEU A 117 3.25 9.75 -14.81
N SER A 118 2.20 9.73 -15.64
CA SER A 118 2.24 10.28 -17.00
C SER A 118 2.05 11.79 -17.04
N THR A 119 1.77 12.40 -15.89
CA THR A 119 1.64 13.85 -15.76
C THR A 119 2.99 14.45 -15.38
N THR A 120 3.38 15.56 -16.00
CA THR A 120 4.55 16.36 -15.56
C THR A 120 4.25 17.17 -14.29
N THR A 121 3.20 16.79 -13.55
CA THR A 121 2.76 17.51 -12.36
C THR A 121 3.56 17.09 -11.14
N PRO A 122 3.78 18.00 -10.17
CA PRO A 122 4.37 17.64 -8.87
C PRO A 122 3.63 16.49 -8.18
N ALA A 123 2.32 16.38 -8.39
CA ALA A 123 1.49 15.32 -7.84
C ALA A 123 1.88 13.92 -8.35
N GLY A 124 2.23 13.80 -9.63
CA GLY A 124 2.73 12.56 -10.23
C GLY A 124 4.09 12.15 -9.65
N LEU A 125 5.00 13.12 -9.53
CA LEU A 125 6.33 12.90 -8.92
C LEU A 125 6.21 12.46 -7.46
N HIS A 126 5.41 13.15 -6.65
CA HIS A 126 5.21 12.80 -5.25
C HIS A 126 4.60 11.40 -5.09
N ALA A 127 3.65 11.02 -5.95
CA ALA A 127 3.08 9.68 -5.93
C ALA A 127 4.12 8.60 -6.28
N GLY A 128 4.98 8.86 -7.28
CA GLY A 128 6.08 7.97 -7.63
C GLY A 128 7.08 7.80 -6.49
N ILE A 129 7.55 8.90 -5.89
CA ILE A 129 8.48 8.88 -4.76
C ILE A 129 7.86 8.16 -3.55
N ALA A 130 6.63 8.50 -3.18
CA ALA A 130 5.93 7.86 -2.08
C ALA A 130 5.77 6.35 -2.32
N PHE A 131 5.47 5.95 -3.56
CA PHE A 131 5.34 4.54 -3.91
C PHE A 131 6.68 3.82 -3.80
N LEU A 132 7.78 4.41 -4.27
CA LEU A 132 9.11 3.83 -4.14
C LEU A 132 9.49 3.64 -2.68
N ILE A 133 9.25 4.62 -1.82
CA ILE A 133 9.50 4.50 -0.38
C ILE A 133 8.66 3.36 0.22
N ALA A 134 7.36 3.30 -0.09
CA ALA A 134 6.47 2.25 0.39
C ALA A 134 6.90 0.86 -0.08
N ALA A 135 7.28 0.73 -1.36
CA ALA A 135 7.79 -0.51 -1.96
C ALA A 135 9.12 -0.94 -1.32
N SER A 136 10.02 0.01 -1.01
CA SER A 136 11.27 -0.28 -0.31
C SER A 136 11.03 -0.74 1.12
N ILE A 137 10.07 -0.16 1.84
CA ILE A 137 9.67 -0.62 3.18
C ILE A 137 9.12 -2.05 3.09
N TYR A 138 8.24 -2.30 2.11
CA TYR A 138 7.66 -3.61 1.86
C TYR A 138 8.74 -4.69 1.61
N ALA A 139 9.64 -4.44 0.65
CA ALA A 139 10.71 -5.37 0.31
C ALA A 139 11.69 -5.60 1.49
N GLN A 140 12.01 -4.55 2.25
CA GLN A 140 12.87 -4.67 3.42
C GLN A 140 12.22 -5.55 4.51
N GLY A 141 10.91 -5.46 4.71
CA GLY A 141 10.21 -6.35 5.64
C GLY A 141 10.40 -7.83 5.30
N ALA A 142 10.23 -8.18 4.02
CA ALA A 142 10.49 -9.54 3.54
C ALA A 142 11.95 -9.97 3.67
N ALA A 143 12.90 -9.04 3.42
CA ALA A 143 14.32 -9.29 3.58
C ALA A 143 14.73 -9.52 5.06
N PHE A 144 14.24 -8.68 5.99
CA PHE A 144 14.49 -8.86 7.42
C PHE A 144 13.89 -10.15 7.95
N HIS A 145 12.66 -10.48 7.53
CA HIS A 145 12.05 -11.76 7.86
C HIS A 145 12.94 -12.93 7.39
N SER A 146 13.35 -12.93 6.12
CA SER A 146 14.18 -13.99 5.54
C SER A 146 15.55 -14.10 6.24
N ALA A 147 16.20 -12.96 6.50
CA ALA A 147 17.47 -12.92 7.23
C ALA A 147 17.33 -13.46 8.66
N ALA A 148 16.28 -13.07 9.39
CA ALA A 148 16.02 -13.58 10.73
C ALA A 148 15.84 -15.10 10.72
N THR A 149 15.12 -15.65 9.73
CA THR A 149 14.97 -17.10 9.57
C THR A 149 16.31 -17.81 9.32
N MET A 150 17.16 -17.23 8.45
CA MET A 150 18.49 -17.78 8.17
C MET A 150 19.41 -17.87 9.40
N PHE A 151 19.29 -16.94 10.34
CA PHE A 151 20.02 -17.03 11.61
C PHE A 151 19.35 -17.99 12.60
N LYS A 152 18.02 -17.99 12.62
CA LYS A 152 17.21 -18.79 13.55
C LYS A 152 17.35 -20.29 13.29
N HIS A 153 17.33 -20.75 12.04
CA HIS A 153 17.31 -22.19 11.74
C HIS A 153 18.61 -22.93 12.14
N PRO A 154 19.82 -22.47 11.77
CA PRO A 154 21.05 -23.11 12.22
C PRO A 154 21.21 -23.05 13.74
N PHE A 155 20.78 -21.94 14.36
CA PHE A 155 20.82 -21.78 15.80
C PHE A 155 19.89 -22.77 16.51
N LYS A 156 18.67 -22.95 15.99
CA LYS A 156 17.75 -23.98 16.46
C LYS A 156 18.34 -25.39 16.31
N ALA A 157 18.94 -25.69 15.16
CA ALA A 157 19.58 -26.98 14.92
C ALA A 157 20.72 -27.25 15.92
N TYR A 158 21.50 -26.22 16.26
CA TYR A 158 22.52 -26.31 17.31
C TYR A 158 21.91 -26.57 18.69
N MET A 159 20.86 -25.84 19.06
CA MET A 159 20.14 -26.05 20.33
C MET A 159 19.58 -27.47 20.45
N ASP A 160 18.96 -27.97 19.38
CA ASP A 160 18.37 -29.31 19.32
C ASP A 160 19.45 -30.40 19.41
N ALA A 161 20.66 -30.16 18.88
CA ALA A 161 21.80 -31.08 18.95
C ALA A 161 22.54 -31.06 20.30
N HIS A 162 22.38 -30.01 21.10
CA HIS A 162 23.10 -29.80 22.36
C HIS A 162 22.16 -29.41 23.53
N PRO A 163 21.18 -30.26 23.89
CA PRO A 163 20.16 -29.91 24.88
C PRO A 163 20.74 -29.59 26.27
N ASP A 164 21.83 -30.27 26.66
CA ASP A 164 22.48 -30.03 27.96
C ASP A 164 23.07 -28.61 28.07
N LEU A 165 23.65 -28.09 26.97
CA LEU A 165 24.17 -26.73 26.92
C LEU A 165 23.03 -25.71 26.99
N VAL A 166 21.93 -25.95 26.26
CA VAL A 166 20.75 -25.09 26.27
C VAL A 166 20.10 -25.04 27.66
N ALA A 167 20.09 -26.15 28.39
CA ALA A 167 19.59 -26.19 29.76
C ALA A 167 20.51 -25.43 30.74
N SER A 168 21.81 -25.42 30.48
CA SER A 168 22.80 -24.77 31.35
C SER A 168 22.92 -23.25 31.15
N ASP A 169 22.58 -22.73 29.97
CA ASP A 169 22.71 -21.31 29.64
C ASP A 169 21.41 -20.75 29.02
N PRO A 170 20.70 -19.84 29.74
CA PRO A 170 19.46 -19.24 29.24
C PRO A 170 19.66 -18.38 27.98
N PHE A 171 20.91 -18.02 27.64
CA PHE A 171 21.24 -17.28 26.42
C PHE A 171 20.64 -17.92 25.17
N PHE A 172 20.72 -19.24 25.03
CA PHE A 172 20.23 -19.92 23.82
C PHE A 172 18.74 -19.70 23.61
N THR A 173 17.93 -19.97 24.63
CA THR A 173 16.48 -19.75 24.53
C THR A 173 16.16 -18.27 24.34
N ALA A 174 16.82 -17.37 25.07
CA ALA A 174 16.58 -15.93 24.97
C ALA A 174 16.92 -15.39 23.57
N PHE A 175 18.06 -15.78 23.00
CA PHE A 175 18.50 -15.34 21.69
C PHE A 175 17.60 -15.89 20.56
N TYR A 176 17.21 -17.16 20.64
CA TYR A 176 16.26 -17.76 19.70
C TYR A 176 14.91 -17.03 19.72
N VAL A 177 14.37 -16.79 20.93
CA VAL A 177 13.11 -16.05 21.09
C VAL A 177 13.26 -14.64 20.55
N TRP A 178 14.35 -13.94 20.86
CA TRP A 178 14.61 -12.58 20.35
C TRP A 178 14.62 -12.51 18.82
N LEU A 179 15.32 -13.44 18.14
CA LEU A 179 15.32 -13.52 16.67
C LEU A 179 13.90 -13.71 16.11
N ARG A 180 13.15 -14.66 16.66
CA ARG A 180 11.78 -14.97 16.22
C ARG A 180 10.81 -13.82 16.50
N THR A 181 10.77 -13.31 17.72
CA THR A 181 9.74 -12.35 18.12
C THR A 181 10.05 -10.94 17.64
N VAL A 182 11.31 -10.51 17.71
CA VAL A 182 11.69 -9.14 17.37
C VAL A 182 11.99 -9.01 15.89
N TRP A 183 12.91 -9.80 15.35
CA TRP A 183 13.36 -9.58 13.97
C TRP A 183 12.43 -10.18 12.93
N GLU A 184 12.05 -11.45 13.09
CA GLU A 184 11.14 -12.13 12.17
C GLU A 184 9.71 -11.58 12.30
N HIS A 185 9.15 -11.57 13.52
CA HIS A 185 7.75 -11.22 13.73
C HIS A 185 7.47 -9.72 13.89
N ALA A 186 8.23 -8.97 14.68
CA ALA A 186 7.97 -7.55 14.89
C ALA A 186 8.51 -6.71 13.71
N VAL A 187 9.82 -6.70 13.48
CA VAL A 187 10.44 -5.85 12.46
C VAL A 187 10.04 -6.32 11.05
N GLY A 188 10.27 -7.59 10.72
CA GLY A 188 10.02 -8.14 9.38
C GLY A 188 8.56 -7.97 8.95
N HIS A 189 7.62 -8.57 9.69
CA HIS A 189 6.21 -8.52 9.31
C HIS A 189 5.56 -7.15 9.42
N TYR A 190 5.88 -6.31 10.42
CA TYR A 190 5.27 -4.97 10.49
C TYR A 190 5.81 -4.04 9.40
N LEU A 191 7.10 -4.12 9.04
CA LEU A 191 7.61 -3.37 7.87
C LEU A 191 6.91 -3.84 6.60
N TYR A 192 6.81 -5.16 6.40
CA TYR A 192 6.12 -5.74 5.25
C TYR A 192 4.66 -5.27 5.17
N ALA A 193 3.88 -5.42 6.25
CA ALA A 193 2.50 -4.97 6.31
C ALA A 193 2.36 -3.45 6.09
N THR A 194 3.23 -2.65 6.74
CA THR A 194 3.23 -1.19 6.61
C THR A 194 3.48 -0.75 5.17
N GLY A 195 4.48 -1.33 4.51
CA GLY A 195 4.76 -1.06 3.10
C GLY A 195 3.57 -1.39 2.20
N GLY A 196 2.90 -2.52 2.45
CA GLY A 196 1.70 -2.94 1.70
C GLY A 196 0.52 -1.98 1.88
N ILE A 197 0.27 -1.52 3.12
CA ILE A 197 -0.76 -0.54 3.45
C ILE A 197 -0.47 0.80 2.77
N LEU A 198 0.78 1.28 2.82
CA LEU A 198 1.19 2.53 2.19
C LEU A 198 1.06 2.46 0.66
N MET A 199 1.51 1.38 0.02
CA MET A 199 1.31 1.16 -1.42
C MET A 199 -0.17 1.19 -1.78
N SER A 200 -1.02 0.52 -0.98
CA SER A 200 -2.47 0.48 -1.18
C SER A 200 -3.11 1.88 -1.05
N ALA A 201 -2.67 2.67 -0.07
CA ALA A 201 -3.13 4.05 0.12
C ALA A 201 -2.75 4.94 -1.08
N ILE A 202 -1.51 4.80 -1.58
CA ILE A 202 -1.04 5.55 -2.75
C ILE A 202 -1.85 5.16 -3.99
N LEU A 203 -2.06 3.85 -4.22
CA LEU A 203 -2.88 3.37 -5.32
C LEU A 203 -4.33 3.86 -5.22
N ALA A 204 -4.95 3.79 -4.04
CA ALA A 204 -6.29 4.33 -3.81
C ALA A 204 -6.34 5.83 -4.16
N TRP A 205 -5.35 6.61 -3.73
CA TRP A 205 -5.26 8.03 -4.06
C TRP A 205 -5.03 8.26 -5.57
N SER A 206 -4.16 7.49 -6.22
CA SER A 206 -3.87 7.62 -7.66
C SER A 206 -5.08 7.29 -8.53
N PHE A 207 -5.95 6.39 -8.07
CA PHE A 207 -7.18 6.00 -8.75
C PHE A 207 -8.44 6.69 -8.23
N ARG A 208 -8.31 7.69 -7.35
CA ARG A 208 -9.46 8.30 -6.65
C ARG A 208 -10.52 8.83 -7.61
N ASP A 209 -10.12 9.35 -8.77
CA ASP A 209 -10.99 9.95 -9.78
C ASP A 209 -11.40 8.99 -10.89
N GLN A 210 -11.04 7.71 -10.76
CA GLN A 210 -11.38 6.71 -11.75
C GLN A 210 -12.82 6.20 -11.55
N THR A 211 -13.65 6.52 -12.54
CA THR A 211 -15.04 6.09 -12.62
C THR A 211 -15.23 5.14 -13.82
N ALA A 212 -16.06 4.12 -13.68
CA ALA A 212 -16.60 3.32 -14.77
C ALA A 212 -18.08 3.69 -14.98
N GLN A 213 -18.72 3.26 -16.08
CA GLN A 213 -20.15 3.52 -16.29
C GLN A 213 -20.98 2.91 -15.13
N PRO A 214 -21.53 3.72 -14.19
CA PRO A 214 -22.11 3.20 -12.97
C PRO A 214 -23.34 2.34 -13.29
N GLY A 215 -23.45 1.17 -12.66
CA GLY A 215 -24.57 0.23 -12.87
C GLY A 215 -24.54 -0.57 -14.18
N ARG A 216 -23.73 -0.19 -15.18
CA ARG A 216 -23.70 -0.82 -16.52
C ARG A 216 -22.55 -1.80 -16.72
N TRP A 217 -22.06 -2.39 -15.64
CA TRP A 217 -20.97 -3.36 -15.71
C TRP A 217 -21.44 -4.69 -16.29
N ARG A 218 -20.64 -5.22 -17.23
CA ARG A 218 -20.81 -6.58 -17.74
C ARG A 218 -20.68 -7.59 -16.58
N PRO A 219 -21.39 -8.73 -16.61
CA PRO A 219 -21.31 -9.74 -15.56
C PRO A 219 -19.87 -10.16 -15.23
N ALA A 220 -19.03 -10.35 -16.25
CA ALA A 220 -17.62 -10.69 -16.07
C ALA A 220 -16.83 -9.63 -15.26
N THR A 221 -17.07 -8.33 -15.50
CA THR A 221 -16.41 -7.25 -14.74
C THR A 221 -16.88 -7.21 -13.29
N ARG A 222 -18.16 -7.49 -13.04
CA ARG A 222 -18.70 -7.59 -11.68
C ARG A 222 -18.09 -8.78 -10.94
N ALA A 223 -18.06 -9.95 -11.58
CA ALA A 223 -17.44 -11.14 -11.01
C ALA A 223 -15.95 -10.90 -10.69
N LEU A 224 -15.22 -10.29 -11.63
CA LEU A 224 -13.82 -9.94 -11.43
C LEU A 224 -13.63 -9.04 -10.21
N TRP A 225 -14.42 -7.96 -10.09
CA TRP A 225 -14.36 -7.07 -8.92
C TRP A 225 -14.69 -7.79 -7.61
N THR A 226 -15.74 -8.62 -7.59
CA THR A 226 -16.11 -9.39 -6.40
C THR A 226 -14.99 -10.32 -5.97
N VAL A 227 -14.39 -11.05 -6.91
CA VAL A 227 -13.27 -11.96 -6.63
C VAL A 227 -12.05 -11.18 -6.14
N SER A 228 -11.73 -10.03 -6.75
CA SER A 228 -10.66 -9.15 -6.27
C SER A 228 -10.91 -8.71 -4.82
N VAL A 229 -12.13 -8.24 -4.50
CA VAL A 229 -12.52 -7.79 -3.17
C VAL A 229 -12.35 -8.90 -2.13
N LEU A 230 -12.83 -10.09 -2.46
CA LEU A 230 -12.70 -11.26 -1.57
C LEU A 230 -11.24 -11.64 -1.38
N ALA A 231 -10.45 -11.71 -2.45
CA ALA A 231 -9.03 -12.07 -2.38
C ALA A 231 -8.25 -11.09 -1.48
N TYR A 232 -8.45 -9.79 -1.65
CA TYR A 232 -7.75 -8.79 -0.85
C TYR A 232 -8.26 -8.71 0.60
N GLY A 233 -9.57 -8.87 0.81
CA GLY A 233 -10.15 -9.00 2.15
C GLY A 233 -9.62 -10.22 2.91
N LEU A 234 -9.44 -11.35 2.22
CA LEU A 234 -8.84 -12.57 2.78
C LEU A 234 -7.38 -12.35 3.18
N ILE A 235 -6.58 -11.62 2.38
CA ILE A 235 -5.21 -11.28 2.76
C ILE A 235 -5.20 -10.54 4.10
N ILE A 236 -5.98 -9.45 4.21
CA ILE A 236 -6.01 -8.63 5.42
C ILE A 236 -6.50 -9.45 6.62
N GLY A 237 -7.57 -10.23 6.46
CA GLY A 237 -8.11 -11.08 7.51
C GLY A 237 -7.13 -12.18 7.97
N ALA A 238 -6.50 -12.89 7.03
CA ALA A 238 -5.55 -13.95 7.34
C ALA A 238 -4.30 -13.41 8.06
N VAL A 239 -3.73 -12.31 7.55
CA VAL A 239 -2.63 -11.57 8.19
C VAL A 239 -3.02 -11.19 9.63
N ALA A 240 -4.22 -10.64 9.83
CA ALA A 240 -4.66 -10.21 11.17
C ALA A 240 -4.75 -11.36 12.19
N ILE A 241 -5.12 -12.56 11.73
CA ILE A 241 -5.25 -13.75 12.57
C ILE A 241 -3.87 -14.36 12.89
N GLU A 242 -2.96 -14.34 11.93
CA GLU A 242 -1.63 -14.93 12.09
C GLU A 242 -0.76 -14.12 13.08
N PHE A 243 -0.85 -12.79 13.04
CA PHE A 243 0.11 -11.95 13.76
C PHE A 243 -0.24 -11.68 15.23
N PRO A 244 0.76 -11.63 16.12
CA PRO A 244 0.57 -11.15 17.49
C PRO A 244 -0.04 -9.75 17.47
N ARG A 245 -1.20 -9.60 18.12
CA ARG A 245 -2.01 -8.37 18.12
C ARG A 245 -2.47 -7.89 16.74
N GLY A 246 -2.40 -8.76 15.72
CA GLY A 246 -2.79 -8.44 14.34
C GLY A 246 -4.26 -8.04 14.21
N SER A 247 -5.14 -8.67 14.97
CA SER A 247 -6.57 -8.34 15.04
C SER A 247 -6.82 -6.89 15.47
N ILE A 248 -6.08 -6.37 16.46
CA ILE A 248 -6.19 -4.98 16.91
C ILE A 248 -5.77 -4.03 15.78
N VAL A 249 -4.63 -4.31 15.13
CA VAL A 249 -4.12 -3.49 14.02
C VAL A 249 -5.11 -3.48 12.85
N ALA A 250 -5.66 -4.64 12.50
CA ALA A 250 -6.65 -4.75 11.43
C ALA A 250 -7.94 -3.97 11.73
N LEU A 251 -8.41 -3.97 12.98
CA LEU A 251 -9.56 -3.15 13.38
C LEU A 251 -9.29 -1.65 13.19
N LEU A 252 -8.11 -1.18 13.60
CA LEU A 252 -7.72 0.23 13.39
C LEU A 252 -7.66 0.56 11.89
N LEU A 253 -7.10 -0.33 11.07
CA LEU A 253 -7.07 -0.14 9.62
C LEU A 253 -8.48 -0.15 9.02
N CYS A 254 -9.37 -1.03 9.48
CA CYS A 254 -10.77 -1.04 9.05
C CYS A 254 -11.45 0.30 9.36
N ILE A 255 -11.22 0.87 10.55
CA ILE A 255 -11.75 2.21 10.90
C ILE A 255 -11.21 3.28 9.94
N VAL A 256 -9.90 3.29 9.68
CA VAL A 256 -9.28 4.28 8.79
C VAL A 256 -9.80 4.16 7.35
N TRP A 257 -9.93 2.95 6.82
CA TRP A 257 -10.35 2.74 5.43
C TRP A 257 -11.86 2.88 5.25
N LEU A 258 -12.67 2.25 6.10
CA LEU A 258 -14.14 2.38 6.04
C LEU A 258 -14.58 3.80 6.41
N GLY A 259 -13.95 4.41 7.42
CA GLY A 259 -14.23 5.77 7.84
C GLY A 259 -13.69 6.79 6.84
N GLY A 260 -12.39 6.81 6.59
CA GLY A 260 -11.74 7.81 5.74
C GLY A 260 -12.14 7.70 4.27
N VAL A 261 -11.83 6.57 3.62
CA VAL A 261 -12.13 6.36 2.19
C VAL A 261 -13.64 6.24 1.96
N GLY A 262 -14.36 5.58 2.88
CA GLY A 262 -15.82 5.50 2.79
C GLY A 262 -16.50 6.87 2.94
N THR A 263 -16.03 7.75 3.82
CA THR A 263 -16.54 9.14 3.91
C THR A 263 -16.22 9.92 2.66
N TYR A 264 -15.00 9.81 2.12
CA TYR A 264 -14.65 10.43 0.84
C TYR A 264 -15.60 10.00 -0.28
N LEU A 265 -15.89 8.70 -0.41
CA LEU A 265 -16.85 8.17 -1.38
C LEU A 265 -18.25 8.80 -1.22
N VAL A 266 -18.75 8.93 0.00
CA VAL A 266 -20.06 9.57 0.25
C VAL A 266 -20.02 11.05 -0.12
N ARG A 267 -18.95 11.76 0.22
CA ARG A 267 -18.85 13.20 -0.07
C ARG A 267 -18.72 13.46 -1.57
N SER A 268 -18.04 12.60 -2.32
CA SER A 268 -17.83 12.76 -3.75
C SER A 268 -19.02 12.30 -4.60
N GLU A 269 -19.71 11.23 -4.21
CA GLU A 269 -20.73 10.57 -5.05
C GLU A 269 -22.12 10.47 -4.36
N GLY A 270 -22.26 11.03 -3.17
CA GLY A 270 -23.44 10.83 -2.31
C GLY A 270 -23.59 9.36 -1.89
N LYS A 271 -24.83 8.94 -1.62
CA LYS A 271 -25.13 7.53 -1.28
C LYS A 271 -24.75 6.56 -2.41
N ARG A 272 -24.69 7.03 -3.67
CA ARG A 272 -24.32 6.19 -4.82
C ARG A 272 -22.88 5.67 -4.73
N GLY A 273 -21.99 6.39 -4.06
CA GLY A 273 -20.61 5.97 -3.85
C GLY A 273 -20.45 4.62 -3.15
N TRP A 274 -21.42 4.22 -2.33
CA TRP A 274 -21.43 2.91 -1.67
C TRP A 274 -22.20 1.84 -2.44
N TYR A 275 -23.37 2.19 -2.97
CA TYR A 275 -24.33 1.18 -3.46
C TYR A 275 -24.30 0.99 -4.98
N VAL A 276 -23.81 1.96 -5.74
CA VAL A 276 -23.77 1.87 -7.20
C VAL A 276 -22.37 1.48 -7.64
N LEU A 277 -22.21 0.21 -7.99
CA LEU A 277 -20.95 -0.31 -8.50
C LEU A 277 -20.54 0.44 -9.77
N GLY A 278 -19.29 0.90 -9.80
CA GLY A 278 -18.70 1.60 -10.94
C GLY A 278 -18.45 3.09 -10.70
N SER A 279 -19.12 3.73 -9.72
CA SER A 279 -18.92 5.16 -9.45
C SER A 279 -17.46 5.51 -9.19
N ARG A 280 -16.78 4.81 -8.27
CA ARG A 280 -15.33 4.92 -8.02
C ARG A 280 -14.78 3.57 -7.64
N TYR A 281 -14.76 2.68 -8.62
CA TYR A 281 -14.73 1.24 -8.35
C TYR A 281 -13.45 0.73 -7.67
N VAL A 282 -12.32 1.43 -7.82
CA VAL A 282 -11.07 1.10 -7.11
C VAL A 282 -11.18 1.46 -5.62
N LEU A 283 -11.75 2.62 -5.29
CA LEU A 283 -12.01 2.99 -3.90
C LEU A 283 -13.06 2.09 -3.27
N GLN A 284 -14.13 1.77 -4.02
CA GLN A 284 -15.13 0.78 -3.61
C GLN A 284 -14.49 -0.59 -3.35
N TYR A 285 -13.53 -1.00 -4.18
CA TYR A 285 -12.76 -2.24 -3.97
C TYR A 285 -12.05 -2.24 -2.62
N TYR A 286 -11.31 -1.17 -2.27
CA TYR A 286 -10.63 -1.10 -0.97
C TYR A 286 -11.63 -1.12 0.18
N VAL A 287 -12.65 -0.27 0.15
CA VAL A 287 -13.68 -0.20 1.21
C VAL A 287 -14.37 -1.56 1.39
N ALA A 288 -14.80 -2.21 0.30
CA ALA A 288 -15.45 -3.50 0.37
C ALA A 288 -14.51 -4.61 0.88
N SER A 289 -13.22 -4.57 0.52
CA SER A 289 -12.24 -5.53 1.00
C SER A 289 -11.99 -5.38 2.51
N TYR A 290 -11.90 -4.15 3.02
CA TYR A 290 -11.81 -3.88 4.45
C TYR A 290 -13.10 -4.24 5.20
N ALA A 291 -14.27 -4.17 4.56
CA ALA A 291 -15.51 -4.68 5.14
C ALA A 291 -15.49 -6.22 5.27
N VAL A 292 -15.00 -6.93 4.24
CA VAL A 292 -14.79 -8.39 4.30
C VAL A 292 -13.79 -8.74 5.40
N ALA A 293 -12.66 -8.04 5.46
CA ALA A 293 -11.64 -8.24 6.49
C ALA A 293 -12.20 -7.99 7.90
N LEU A 294 -13.02 -6.95 8.09
CA LEU A 294 -13.68 -6.66 9.36
C LEU A 294 -14.56 -7.82 9.81
N VAL A 295 -15.37 -8.40 8.90
CA VAL A 295 -16.20 -9.56 9.22
C VAL A 295 -15.35 -10.75 9.66
N ILE A 296 -14.25 -11.03 8.95
CA ILE A 296 -13.32 -12.12 9.31
C ILE A 296 -12.70 -11.87 10.70
N VAL A 297 -12.21 -10.65 10.95
CA VAL A 297 -11.54 -10.29 12.22
C VAL A 297 -12.52 -10.33 13.39
N LEU A 298 -13.75 -9.83 13.23
CA LEU A 298 -14.76 -9.91 14.29
C LEU A 298 -15.17 -11.35 14.56
N GLY A 299 -15.30 -12.18 13.51
CA GLY A 299 -15.55 -13.62 13.65
C GLY A 299 -14.43 -14.31 14.43
N TRP A 300 -13.17 -13.97 14.14
CA TRP A 300 -12.01 -14.49 14.87
C TRP A 300 -12.00 -14.06 16.34
N VAL A 301 -12.16 -12.77 16.62
CA VAL A 301 -12.18 -12.22 17.99
C VAL A 301 -13.28 -12.89 18.83
N ALA A 302 -14.46 -13.11 18.23
CA ALA A 302 -15.53 -13.85 18.88
C ALA A 302 -15.16 -15.33 19.13
N HIS A 303 -14.55 -15.99 18.14
CA HIS A 303 -14.13 -17.39 18.24
C HIS A 303 -13.10 -17.63 19.36
N VAL A 304 -12.05 -16.78 19.44
CA VAL A 304 -11.00 -16.90 20.46
C VAL A 304 -11.33 -16.21 21.77
N LYS A 305 -12.53 -15.59 21.87
CA LYS A 305 -13.01 -14.84 23.04
C LYS A 305 -12.06 -13.72 23.48
N GLY A 306 -11.41 -13.05 22.53
CA GLY A 306 -10.43 -11.99 22.82
C GLY A 306 -9.56 -11.61 21.62
N PHE A 307 -8.38 -11.03 21.90
CA PHE A 307 -7.43 -10.54 20.90
C PHE A 307 -6.19 -11.43 20.77
N GLY A 308 -6.37 -12.75 20.84
CA GLY A 308 -5.30 -13.72 20.59
C GLY A 308 -4.99 -13.87 19.11
N ASN A 309 -3.75 -14.21 18.77
CA ASN A 309 -3.42 -14.70 17.43
C ASN A 309 -3.68 -16.22 17.34
N ARG A 310 -3.45 -16.79 16.16
CA ARG A 310 -3.62 -18.23 15.91
C ARG A 310 -2.80 -19.11 16.87
N GLU A 311 -1.54 -18.76 17.09
CA GLU A 311 -0.63 -19.52 17.98
C GLU A 311 -1.10 -19.49 19.43
N ASP A 312 -1.49 -18.32 19.95
CA ASP A 312 -2.02 -18.13 21.30
C ASP A 312 -3.32 -18.92 21.54
N ALA A 313 -4.13 -19.09 20.48
CA ALA A 313 -5.38 -19.85 20.52
C ALA A 313 -5.17 -21.38 20.42
N GLY A 314 -3.92 -21.85 20.31
CA GLY A 314 -3.59 -23.27 20.18
C GLY A 314 -3.99 -23.88 18.83
N VAL A 315 -4.30 -23.05 17.84
CA VAL A 315 -4.67 -23.50 16.49
C VAL A 315 -3.38 -23.76 15.71
N GLN A 316 -2.85 -24.98 15.79
CA GLN A 316 -1.74 -25.39 14.91
C GLN A 316 -2.31 -25.82 13.55
N LEU A 317 -1.69 -25.35 12.46
CA LEU A 317 -1.97 -25.75 11.07
C LEU A 317 -0.90 -26.76 10.63
#